data_AF-A0A2D0J0C7-F1
#
_entry.id   AF-A0A2D0J0C7-F1
#
_cell.length_a   1.000
_cell.length_b   1.000
_cell.length_c   1.000
_cell.angle_alpha   90.00
_cell.angle_beta   90.00
_cell.angle_gamma   90.00
#
_symmetry.space_group_name_H-M   'P 1'
#
loop_
_entity.id
_entity.type
_entity.pdbx_description
1 polymer ?
#
loop_
_entity_poly.entity_id
_entity_poly.type
_entity_poly.pdbx_seq_one_letter_code
_entity_poly.pdbx_strand_id
1 'polypeptide(L)'
;MRERAQQQGRTLEYGIRLHIIVRETEEEAWAAADRLIAHLDDDTIAQAQKIFSRMDSAGQARMSALHQGARNNLRIAPNLWAGVGLVRGGAGTALVGSPEQVAERLREYQALGISNFIFSGYPHLEEVHRFAELVMPLLRANPLQATTTNSHSPTIRSVNTGPFGESVGGAERLAKQEHQKDYVSAS
;
A
#
# COMPACT_ATOMS: atom_id res chain seq x y z
N MET A 1 -0.30 3.99 -20.53
CA MET A 1 0.86 4.29 -19.66
C MET A 1 1.94 3.22 -19.73
N ARG A 2 1.61 1.92 -19.59
CA ARG A 2 2.60 0.83 -19.74
C ARG A 2 3.31 0.86 -21.10
N GLU A 3 2.56 0.92 -22.19
CA GLU A 3 3.14 0.99 -23.55
C GLU A 3 4.09 2.17 -23.74
N ARG A 4 3.70 3.37 -23.25
CA ARG A 4 4.55 4.58 -23.31
C ARG A 4 5.84 4.42 -22.50
N ALA A 5 5.78 3.79 -21.33
CA ALA A 5 6.96 3.53 -20.51
C ALA A 5 7.88 2.49 -21.17
N GLN A 6 7.30 1.45 -21.76
CA GLN A 6 8.04 0.42 -22.48
C GLN A 6 8.75 0.97 -23.72
N GLN A 7 8.12 1.89 -24.47
CA GLN A 7 8.75 2.62 -25.57
C GLN A 7 9.96 3.43 -25.12
N GLN A 8 10.05 3.78 -23.83
CA GLN A 8 11.18 4.48 -23.23
C GLN A 8 12.13 3.55 -22.45
N GLY A 9 11.99 2.22 -22.58
CA GLY A 9 12.81 1.24 -21.88
C GLY A 9 12.61 1.21 -20.36
N ARG A 10 11.49 1.76 -19.85
CA ARG A 10 11.17 1.82 -18.41
C ARG A 10 10.16 0.74 -18.04
N THR A 11 10.42 0.06 -16.93
CA THR A 11 9.45 -0.83 -16.28
C THR A 11 8.69 -0.05 -15.20
N LEU A 12 7.37 -0.12 -15.21
CA LEU A 12 6.53 0.50 -14.18
C LEU A 12 6.15 -0.54 -13.12
N GLU A 13 6.34 -0.18 -11.86
CA GLU A 13 5.76 -0.90 -10.73
C GLU A 13 4.49 -0.17 -10.26
N TYR A 14 3.51 -0.94 -9.80
CA TYR A 14 2.23 -0.40 -9.34
C TYR A 14 2.04 -0.65 -7.85
N GLY A 15 1.56 0.38 -7.16
CA GLY A 15 1.22 0.30 -5.76
C GLY A 15 -0.25 0.61 -5.50
N ILE A 16 -0.78 0.02 -4.44
CA ILE A 16 -2.12 0.33 -3.93
C ILE A 16 -2.05 0.68 -2.45
N ARG A 17 -2.87 1.66 -2.03
CA ARG A 17 -3.10 1.97 -0.63
C ARG A 17 -4.50 1.50 -0.26
N LEU A 18 -4.60 0.70 0.80
CA LEU A 18 -5.85 0.15 1.31
C LEU A 18 -5.85 0.22 2.83
N HIS A 19 -7.02 0.34 3.43
CA HIS A 19 -7.18 -0.02 4.82
C HIS A 19 -7.35 -1.53 4.96
N ILE A 20 -7.11 -2.05 6.16
CA ILE A 20 -7.31 -3.46 6.50
C ILE A 20 -8.05 -3.56 7.83
N ILE A 21 -9.01 -4.49 7.89
CA ILE A 21 -9.75 -4.86 9.09
C ILE A 21 -9.79 -6.38 9.11
N VAL A 22 -8.87 -6.99 9.86
CA VAL A 22 -8.70 -8.45 9.91
C VAL A 22 -9.11 -8.96 11.28
N ARG A 23 -9.99 -9.95 11.31
CA ARG A 23 -10.32 -10.71 12.52
C ARG A 23 -10.25 -12.19 12.21
N GLU A 24 -10.35 -13.03 13.23
CA GLU A 24 -10.29 -14.48 13.13
C GLU A 24 -11.42 -15.03 12.24
N THR A 25 -12.59 -14.40 12.29
CA THR A 25 -13.74 -14.71 11.43
C THR A 25 -14.17 -13.52 10.57
N GLU A 26 -14.89 -13.80 9.48
CA GLU A 26 -15.48 -12.75 8.62
C GLU A 26 -16.49 -11.90 9.40
N GLU A 27 -17.34 -12.54 10.20
CA GLU A 27 -18.38 -11.89 10.99
C GLU A 27 -17.78 -10.89 11.98
N GLU A 28 -16.72 -11.27 12.68
CA GLU A 28 -16.02 -10.38 13.61
C GLU A 28 -15.36 -9.20 12.90
N ALA A 29 -14.83 -9.42 11.69
CA ALA A 29 -14.22 -8.37 10.88
C ALA A 29 -15.26 -7.34 10.44
N TRP A 30 -16.43 -7.80 9.96
CA TRP A 30 -17.54 -6.90 9.64
C TRP A 30 -18.08 -6.18 10.86
N ALA A 31 -18.22 -6.87 12.00
CA ALA A 31 -18.62 -6.22 13.24
C ALA A 31 -17.61 -5.16 13.69
N ALA A 32 -16.31 -5.37 13.45
CA ALA A 32 -15.28 -4.36 13.70
C ALA A 32 -15.40 -3.15 12.75
N ALA A 33 -15.70 -3.37 11.47
CA ALA A 33 -15.96 -2.31 10.50
C ALA A 33 -17.19 -1.47 10.90
N ASP A 34 -18.27 -2.13 11.31
CA ASP A 34 -19.49 -1.46 11.77
C ASP A 34 -19.23 -0.63 13.03
N ARG A 35 -18.48 -1.18 14.00
CA ARG A 35 -18.06 -0.45 15.21
C ARG A 35 -17.23 0.80 14.89
N LEU A 36 -16.38 0.75 13.87
CA LEU A 36 -15.53 1.87 13.46
C LEU A 36 -16.37 3.12 13.14
N ILE A 37 -17.53 2.93 12.52
CA ILE A 37 -18.41 4.02 12.07
C ILE A 37 -19.66 4.18 12.94
N ALA A 38 -19.79 3.43 14.03
CA ALA A 38 -21.01 3.41 14.85
C ALA A 38 -21.37 4.79 15.40
N HIS A 39 -20.37 5.59 15.75
CA HIS A 39 -20.53 6.92 16.35
C HIS A 39 -20.48 8.07 15.34
N LEU A 40 -20.36 7.78 14.04
CA LEU A 40 -20.46 8.83 13.03
C LEU A 40 -21.91 9.25 12.90
N ASP A 41 -22.19 10.54 12.99
CA ASP A 41 -23.50 11.11 12.65
C ASP A 41 -23.50 11.66 11.21
N ASP A 42 -24.70 11.90 10.69
CA ASP A 42 -24.89 12.33 9.31
C ASP A 42 -24.30 13.73 9.06
N ASP A 43 -24.29 14.60 10.08
CA ASP A 43 -23.70 15.95 10.01
C ASP A 43 -22.17 15.88 9.84
N THR A 44 -21.50 15.01 10.59
CA THR A 44 -20.07 14.76 10.47
C THR A 44 -19.72 14.25 9.08
N ILE A 45 -20.50 13.31 8.55
CA ILE A 45 -20.32 12.77 7.20
C ILE A 45 -20.54 13.88 6.17
N ALA A 46 -21.64 14.63 6.25
CA ALA A 46 -21.97 15.71 5.33
C ALA A 46 -20.87 16.79 5.30
N GLN A 47 -20.35 17.16 6.47
CA GLN A 47 -19.28 18.13 6.58
C GLN A 47 -17.97 17.63 5.95
N ALA A 48 -17.61 16.36 6.19
CA ALA A 48 -16.45 15.75 5.54
C ALA A 48 -16.61 15.71 4.02
N GLN A 49 -17.77 15.27 3.51
CA GLN A 49 -18.04 15.21 2.07
C GLN A 49 -18.04 16.59 1.41
N LYS A 50 -18.52 17.63 2.10
CA LYS A 50 -18.44 19.03 1.63
C LYS A 50 -17.01 19.54 1.52
N ILE A 51 -16.11 19.07 2.38
CA ILE A 51 -14.67 19.36 2.27
C ILE A 51 -14.10 18.62 1.05
N PHE A 52 -14.41 17.33 0.89
CA PHE A 52 -13.90 16.52 -0.21
C PHE A 52 -14.39 17.00 -1.58
N SER A 53 -15.62 17.50 -1.69
CA SER A 53 -16.19 18.01 -2.95
C SER A 53 -15.49 19.27 -3.46
N ARG A 54 -14.72 19.97 -2.60
CA ARG A 54 -13.93 21.15 -2.95
C ARG A 54 -12.51 20.80 -3.40
N MET A 55 -12.11 19.54 -3.30
CA MET A 55 -10.77 19.10 -3.71
C MET A 55 -10.72 18.91 -5.24
N ASP A 56 -9.68 19.45 -5.87
CA ASP A 56 -9.38 19.18 -7.28
C ASP A 56 -8.62 17.86 -7.44
N SER A 57 -9.31 16.76 -7.13
CA SER A 57 -8.73 15.41 -7.21
C SER A 57 -9.73 14.43 -7.78
N ALA A 58 -9.49 13.99 -9.01
CA ALA A 58 -10.27 12.93 -9.64
C ALA A 58 -10.23 11.62 -8.82
N GLY A 59 -9.12 11.37 -8.09
CA GLY A 59 -9.01 10.23 -7.18
C GLY A 59 -9.98 10.35 -6.01
N GLN A 60 -10.03 11.51 -5.36
CA GLN A 60 -10.98 11.77 -4.28
C GLN A 60 -12.43 11.68 -4.76
N ALA A 61 -12.74 12.28 -5.91
CA ALA A 61 -14.09 12.23 -6.49
C ALA A 61 -14.56 10.78 -6.74
N ARG A 62 -13.66 9.92 -7.26
CA ARG A 62 -13.96 8.49 -7.42
C ARG A 62 -14.19 7.78 -6.09
N MET A 63 -13.46 8.14 -5.04
CA MET A 63 -13.66 7.53 -3.72
C MET A 63 -14.99 7.94 -3.09
N SER A 64 -15.35 9.23 -3.16
CA SER A 64 -16.66 9.70 -2.69
C SER A 64 -17.82 9.06 -3.45
N ALA A 65 -17.66 8.79 -4.75
CA ALA A 65 -18.68 8.13 -5.57
C ALA A 65 -18.98 6.68 -5.14
N LEU A 66 -18.07 6.01 -4.42
CA LEU A 66 -18.26 4.64 -3.95
C LEU A 66 -19.35 4.51 -2.88
N HIS A 67 -19.61 5.58 -2.12
CA HIS A 67 -20.58 5.56 -1.01
C HIS A 67 -21.59 6.71 -1.08
N GLN A 68 -21.34 7.76 -1.86
CA GLN A 68 -22.24 8.91 -2.08
C GLN A 68 -22.70 9.59 -0.78
N GLY A 69 -21.87 9.53 0.25
CA GLY A 69 -22.18 10.01 1.61
C GLY A 69 -23.18 9.15 2.41
N ALA A 70 -23.61 8.01 1.89
CA ALA A 70 -24.60 7.15 2.55
C ALA A 70 -23.97 6.02 3.37
N ARG A 71 -24.56 5.71 4.53
CA ARG A 71 -24.09 4.64 5.45
C ARG A 71 -24.62 3.25 5.10
N ASN A 72 -25.73 3.17 4.36
CA ASN A 72 -26.47 1.94 4.12
C ASN A 72 -25.92 1.06 2.98
N ASN A 73 -24.89 1.52 2.25
CA ASN A 73 -24.31 0.76 1.14
C ASN A 73 -22.78 0.93 1.06
N LEU A 74 -22.08 0.38 2.05
CA LEU A 74 -20.63 0.51 2.15
C LEU A 74 -19.87 -0.72 1.68
N ARG A 75 -20.54 -1.86 1.45
CA ARG A 75 -19.92 -3.07 0.89
C ARG A 75 -19.96 -2.98 -0.63
N ILE A 76 -18.85 -2.58 -1.24
CA ILE A 76 -18.80 -2.24 -2.67
C ILE A 76 -18.27 -3.38 -3.55
N ALA A 77 -17.65 -4.39 -2.95
CA ALA A 77 -17.27 -5.66 -3.56
C ALA A 77 -17.07 -6.72 -2.45
N PRO A 78 -16.89 -8.01 -2.78
CA PRO A 78 -16.55 -9.03 -1.79
C PRO A 78 -15.34 -8.61 -0.95
N ASN A 79 -15.50 -8.61 0.37
CA ASN A 79 -14.47 -8.20 1.35
C ASN A 79 -13.91 -6.78 1.13
N LEU A 80 -14.61 -5.90 0.41
CA LEU A 80 -14.18 -4.52 0.17
C LEU A 80 -15.23 -3.52 0.68
N TRP A 81 -14.79 -2.65 1.57
CA TRP A 81 -15.66 -1.72 2.29
C TRP A 81 -15.24 -0.27 2.09
N ALA A 82 -16.19 0.62 1.79
CA ALA A 82 -15.96 2.04 1.52
C ALA A 82 -16.19 2.96 2.74
N GLY A 83 -16.45 2.40 3.93
CA GLY A 83 -16.85 3.18 5.11
C GLY A 83 -15.78 4.14 5.63
N VAL A 84 -14.50 3.87 5.39
CA VAL A 84 -13.42 4.81 5.77
C VAL A 84 -13.57 6.13 5.00
N GLY A 85 -13.99 6.07 3.74
CA GLY A 85 -14.19 7.23 2.87
C GLY A 85 -15.30 8.19 3.30
N LEU A 86 -16.17 7.78 4.23
CA LEU A 86 -17.22 8.64 4.77
C LEU A 86 -16.65 9.91 5.42
N VAL A 87 -15.50 9.80 6.08
CA VAL A 87 -14.91 10.90 6.86
C VAL A 87 -13.41 11.11 6.62
N ARG A 88 -12.77 10.26 5.82
CA ARG A 88 -11.33 10.36 5.50
C ARG A 88 -11.11 10.48 4.00
N GLY A 89 -10.41 11.53 3.59
CA GLY A 89 -9.96 11.69 2.20
C GLY A 89 -8.86 10.71 1.80
N GLY A 90 -8.56 10.64 0.50
CA GLY A 90 -7.58 9.74 -0.09
C GLY A 90 -8.11 8.32 -0.24
N ALA A 91 -7.35 7.33 0.23
CA ALA A 91 -7.77 5.92 0.17
C ALA A 91 -8.94 5.68 1.14
N GLY A 92 -10.17 5.64 0.62
CA GLY A 92 -11.40 5.50 1.41
C GLY A 92 -11.88 4.06 1.62
N THR A 93 -11.13 3.07 1.15
CA THR A 93 -11.54 1.66 1.18
C THR A 93 -10.71 0.81 2.13
N ALA A 94 -11.33 -0.27 2.64
CA ALA A 94 -10.72 -1.28 3.48
C ALA A 94 -10.99 -2.69 2.96
N LEU A 95 -10.01 -3.58 3.05
CA LEU A 95 -10.25 -5.02 3.01
C LEU A 95 -10.77 -5.50 4.36
N VAL A 96 -11.87 -6.25 4.37
CA VAL A 96 -12.56 -6.70 5.59
C VAL A 96 -12.85 -8.20 5.49
N GLY A 97 -12.32 -8.98 6.43
CA GLY A 97 -12.59 -10.42 6.49
C GLY A 97 -11.66 -11.19 7.40
N SER A 98 -11.76 -12.52 7.30
CA SER A 98 -10.82 -13.48 7.90
C SER A 98 -9.41 -13.37 7.29
N PRO A 99 -8.37 -13.92 7.94
CA PRO A 99 -7.01 -13.84 7.44
C PRO A 99 -6.86 -14.48 6.04
N GLU A 100 -7.55 -15.59 5.80
CA GLU A 100 -7.55 -16.31 4.53
C GLU A 100 -8.21 -15.50 3.42
N GLN A 101 -9.36 -14.89 3.68
CA GLN A 101 -10.07 -14.04 2.71
C GLN A 101 -9.24 -12.79 2.36
N VAL A 102 -8.62 -12.16 3.36
CA VAL A 102 -7.77 -10.99 3.12
C VAL A 102 -6.54 -11.40 2.33
N ALA A 103 -5.89 -12.52 2.65
CA ALA A 103 -4.78 -13.05 1.88
C ALA A 103 -5.19 -13.37 0.43
N GLU A 104 -6.38 -13.95 0.21
CA GLU A 104 -6.92 -14.22 -1.12
C GLU A 104 -7.11 -12.93 -1.94
N ARG A 105 -7.77 -11.91 -1.38
CA ARG A 105 -7.96 -10.62 -2.05
C ARG A 105 -6.63 -9.93 -2.36
N LEU A 106 -5.63 -10.03 -1.47
CA LEU A 106 -4.29 -9.51 -1.75
C LEU A 106 -3.60 -10.23 -2.92
N ARG A 107 -3.77 -11.56 -3.03
CA ARG A 107 -3.27 -12.33 -4.17
C ARG A 107 -3.95 -11.94 -5.47
N GLU A 108 -5.24 -11.60 -5.45
CA GLU A 108 -5.92 -11.08 -6.64
C GLU A 108 -5.33 -9.74 -7.10
N TYR A 109 -5.04 -8.82 -6.17
CA TYR A 109 -4.33 -7.58 -6.51
C TYR A 109 -2.93 -7.86 -7.08
N GLN A 110 -2.20 -8.83 -6.51
CA GLN A 110 -0.90 -9.27 -7.04
C GLN A 110 -1.04 -9.82 -8.46
N ALA A 111 -2.05 -10.64 -8.74
CA ALA A 111 -2.33 -11.17 -10.07
C ALA A 111 -2.68 -10.08 -11.10
N LEU A 112 -3.23 -8.94 -10.65
CA LEU A 112 -3.45 -7.74 -11.48
C LEU A 112 -2.17 -6.90 -11.68
N GLY A 113 -1.04 -7.31 -11.10
CA GLY A 113 0.26 -6.65 -11.23
C GLY A 113 0.52 -5.56 -10.19
N ILE A 114 -0.21 -5.54 -9.07
CA ILE A 114 0.12 -4.70 -7.91
C ILE A 114 1.25 -5.38 -7.12
N SER A 115 2.41 -4.74 -7.08
CA SER A 115 3.60 -5.27 -6.39
C SER A 115 3.86 -4.57 -5.05
N ASN A 116 3.32 -3.37 -4.85
CA ASN A 116 3.57 -2.56 -3.67
C ASN A 116 2.26 -2.29 -2.92
N PHE A 117 2.21 -2.60 -1.63
CA PHE A 117 1.02 -2.39 -0.81
C PHE A 117 1.33 -1.43 0.34
N ILE A 118 0.45 -0.45 0.54
CA ILE A 118 0.51 0.45 1.68
C ILE A 118 -0.76 0.24 2.50
N PHE A 119 -0.63 -0.40 3.65
CA PHE A 119 -1.76 -0.66 4.52
C PHE A 119 -1.95 0.42 5.57
N SER A 120 -3.19 0.57 6.00
CA SER A 120 -3.57 1.42 7.13
C SER A 120 -4.66 0.68 7.91
N GLY A 121 -4.71 0.83 9.23
CA GLY A 121 -5.73 0.19 10.06
C GLY A 121 -6.10 1.11 11.22
N TYR A 122 -7.23 0.87 11.87
CA TYR A 122 -7.67 1.66 13.01
C TYR A 122 -8.08 0.75 14.18
N PRO A 123 -7.46 0.90 15.37
CA PRO A 123 -6.28 1.72 15.65
C PRO A 123 -5.01 1.18 14.97
N HIS A 124 -4.02 2.04 14.72
CA HIS A 124 -2.89 1.72 13.84
C HIS A 124 -2.02 0.55 14.33
N LEU A 125 -1.63 0.55 15.61
CA LEU A 125 -0.67 -0.41 16.14
C LEU A 125 -1.26 -1.83 16.20
N GLU A 126 -2.46 -1.94 16.74
CA GLU A 126 -3.16 -3.20 16.95
C GLU A 126 -3.51 -3.86 15.61
N GLU A 127 -3.94 -3.09 14.61
CA GLU A 127 -4.19 -3.64 13.28
C GLU A 127 -2.89 -4.10 12.59
N VAL A 128 -1.76 -3.41 12.82
CA VAL A 128 -0.45 -3.86 12.32
C VAL A 128 -0.06 -5.19 12.96
N HIS A 129 -0.22 -5.35 14.27
CA HIS A 129 0.05 -6.61 14.96
C HIS A 129 -0.84 -7.75 14.46
N ARG A 130 -2.16 -7.54 14.40
CA ARG A 130 -3.10 -8.55 13.87
C ARG A 130 -2.75 -8.97 12.46
N PHE A 131 -2.46 -8.02 11.57
CA PHE A 131 -2.08 -8.34 10.20
C PHE A 131 -0.77 -9.14 10.12
N ALA A 132 0.23 -8.73 10.91
CA ALA A 132 1.52 -9.39 10.96
C ALA A 132 1.43 -10.83 11.49
N GLU A 133 0.57 -11.08 12.47
CA GLU A 133 0.40 -12.40 13.09
C GLU A 133 -0.52 -13.31 12.27
N LEU A 134 -1.62 -12.78 11.74
CA LEU A 134 -2.66 -13.60 11.12
C LEU A 134 -2.48 -13.74 9.60
N VAL A 135 -2.13 -12.67 8.88
CA VAL A 135 -2.14 -12.65 7.41
C VAL A 135 -0.76 -12.93 6.81
N MET A 136 0.29 -12.34 7.37
CA MET A 136 1.65 -12.48 6.81
C MET A 136 2.13 -13.94 6.68
N PRO A 137 1.83 -14.87 7.61
CA PRO A 137 2.18 -16.28 7.42
C PRO A 137 1.56 -16.89 6.16
N LEU A 138 0.31 -16.54 5.86
CA LEU A 138 -0.43 -17.04 4.69
C LEU A 138 0.16 -16.51 3.37
N LEU A 139 0.68 -15.28 3.38
CA LEU A 139 1.35 -14.69 2.22
C LEU A 139 2.73 -15.31 1.96
N ARG A 140 3.44 -15.75 3.03
CA ARG A 140 4.78 -16.37 2.92
C ARG A 140 4.73 -17.84 2.55
N ALA A 141 3.71 -18.58 3.00
CA ALA A 141 3.57 -20.01 2.75
C ALA A 141 3.28 -20.35 1.29
N ASN A 142 2.80 -19.38 0.51
CA ASN A 142 2.41 -19.59 -0.87
C ASN A 142 2.85 -18.39 -1.74
N PRO A 143 4.16 -18.23 -1.97
CA PRO A 143 4.63 -17.22 -2.91
C PRO A 143 4.14 -17.66 -4.29
N LEU A 144 3.06 -17.04 -4.77
CA LEU A 144 2.74 -17.03 -6.19
C LEU A 144 4.05 -16.72 -6.89
N GLN A 145 4.52 -17.69 -7.70
CA GLN A 145 5.84 -17.70 -8.33
C GLN A 145 6.20 -16.27 -8.70
N ALA A 146 7.05 -15.64 -7.88
CA ALA A 146 7.51 -14.30 -8.15
C ALA A 146 8.18 -14.43 -9.49
N THR A 147 7.58 -13.86 -10.54
CA THR A 147 8.07 -13.98 -11.91
C THR A 147 9.55 -13.64 -11.88
N THR A 148 10.38 -14.68 -11.95
CA THR A 148 11.83 -14.58 -11.92
C THR A 148 12.26 -14.02 -13.25
N THR A 149 12.13 -12.71 -13.40
CA THR A 149 12.82 -11.91 -14.40
C THR A 149 13.57 -10.83 -13.65
N ASN A 150 14.63 -11.23 -12.97
CA ASN A 150 15.95 -10.60 -13.02
C ASN A 150 16.87 -11.26 -12.00
N SER A 151 17.87 -11.98 -12.51
CA SER A 151 19.06 -12.40 -11.80
C SER A 151 19.88 -11.18 -11.38
N HIS A 152 19.48 -10.53 -10.30
CA HIS A 152 20.32 -9.65 -9.50
C HIS A 152 20.05 -10.02 -8.04
N SER A 153 21.08 -10.50 -7.34
CA SER A 153 21.05 -10.92 -5.94
C SER A 153 20.19 -9.98 -5.08
N PRO A 154 19.38 -10.49 -4.12
CA PRO A 154 18.60 -9.63 -3.26
C PRO A 154 19.53 -9.05 -2.20
N THR A 155 20.37 -8.09 -2.58
CA THR A 155 20.83 -7.10 -1.62
C THR A 155 19.57 -6.44 -1.08
N ILE A 156 19.33 -6.54 0.23
CA ILE A 156 18.21 -5.90 0.92
C ILE A 156 18.05 -4.49 0.34
N ARG A 157 16.99 -4.27 -0.46
CA ARG A 157 16.64 -2.94 -0.97
C ARG A 157 16.45 -2.07 0.26
N SER A 158 17.11 -0.91 0.27
CA SER A 158 17.19 0.03 1.40
C SER A 158 15.88 0.08 2.18
N VAL A 159 15.94 -0.27 3.47
CA VAL A 159 14.83 -0.01 4.38
C VAL A 159 14.67 1.49 4.42
N ASN A 160 13.48 1.96 4.05
CA ASN A 160 13.21 3.38 3.93
C ASN A 160 12.93 3.97 5.32
N THR A 161 13.99 4.34 6.05
CA THR A 161 13.93 4.70 7.48
C THR A 161 13.85 6.20 7.77
N GLY A 162 13.70 7.05 6.75
CA GLY A 162 13.48 8.50 6.95
C GLY A 162 12.02 8.83 7.33
N PRO A 163 11.75 9.98 7.97
CA PRO A 163 10.39 10.38 8.37
C PRO A 163 9.42 10.56 7.18
N PHE A 164 9.94 10.65 5.95
CA PHE A 164 9.19 10.70 4.68
C PHE A 164 9.69 9.70 3.63
N GLY A 165 10.55 8.76 4.02
CA GLY A 165 11.06 7.75 3.10
C GLY A 165 12.10 8.24 2.09
N GLU A 166 13.12 8.97 2.54
CA GLU A 166 14.31 9.27 1.73
C GLU A 166 15.41 8.20 1.95
N SER A 167 15.99 7.70 0.87
CA SER A 167 17.21 6.89 0.91
C SER A 167 18.42 7.82 0.92
N VAL A 168 19.15 7.92 2.04
CA VAL A 168 20.45 8.60 2.07
C VAL A 168 21.47 7.71 1.35
N GLY A 169 21.68 7.98 0.06
CA GLY A 169 22.73 7.34 -0.74
C GLY A 169 24.03 8.14 -0.69
N GLY A 170 25.10 7.55 -0.16
CA GLY A 170 26.45 8.09 -0.35
C GLY A 170 27.48 7.60 0.68
N ALA A 171 28.14 6.49 0.38
CA ALA A 171 29.44 6.15 0.99
C ALA A 171 30.21 5.10 0.17
N GLU A 172 30.62 5.43 -1.06
CA GLU A 172 31.82 4.83 -1.64
C GLU A 172 32.95 5.87 -1.57
N ARG A 173 33.86 5.71 -0.60
CA ARG A 173 35.20 6.32 -0.70
C ARG A 173 35.97 5.52 -1.73
N LEU A 174 36.23 6.12 -2.89
CA LEU A 174 37.21 5.62 -3.84
C LEU A 174 38.57 5.46 -3.13
N ALA A 175 39.09 4.24 -3.15
CA ALA A 175 40.44 3.92 -2.71
C ALA A 175 41.46 4.69 -3.58
N LYS A 176 42.41 5.38 -2.95
CA LYS A 176 43.58 5.94 -3.63
C LYS A 176 44.38 4.78 -4.22
N GLN A 177 44.46 4.71 -5.55
CA GLN A 177 45.53 3.97 -6.22
C GLN A 177 46.75 4.89 -6.35
N GLU A 178 47.85 4.43 -5.77
CA GLU A 178 49.19 4.94 -5.98
C GLU A 178 49.57 4.79 -7.46
N HIS A 179 50.12 5.86 -8.04
CA HIS A 179 50.84 5.77 -9.30
C HIS A 179 52.27 6.29 -9.11
N GLN A 180 53.15 5.31 -8.98
CA GLN A 180 54.58 5.39 -9.18
C GLN A 180 54.87 5.98 -10.57
N LYS A 181 55.67 7.05 -10.62
CA LYS A 181 56.37 7.48 -11.82
C LYS A 181 57.85 7.65 -11.49
N ASP A 182 58.60 6.58 -11.72
CA ASP A 182 60.04 6.62 -11.92
C ASP A 182 60.31 6.26 -13.38
N TYR A 183 60.84 7.21 -14.16
CA TYR A 183 61.68 6.93 -15.32
C TYR A 183 62.55 8.17 -15.64
N VAL A 184 63.77 8.12 -15.09
CA VAL A 184 65.11 8.45 -15.63
C VAL A 184 65.27 9.50 -16.76
N SER A 185 66.02 10.55 -16.40
CA SER A 185 67.09 11.34 -17.08
C SER A 185 67.44 11.15 -18.57
N ALA A 186 67.55 12.28 -19.29
CA ALA A 186 68.60 12.73 -20.24
C ALA A 186 68.00 13.93 -21.04
N SER A 187 68.60 15.10 -21.23
CA SER A 187 69.99 15.58 -21.26
C SER A 187 70.09 17.04 -20.78
#